data_AF-A0A3P3DDC7-F1
#
_entry.id   AF-A0A3P3DDC7-F1
#
_cell.length_a   1.000
_cell.length_b   1.000
_cell.length_c   1.000
_cell.angle_alpha   90.00
_cell.angle_beta   90.00
_cell.angle_gamma   90.00
#
_symmetry.space_group_name_H-M   'P 1'
#
loop_
_entity.id
_entity.type
_entity.pdbx_description
1 polymer ?
#
loop_
_entity_poly.entity_id
_entity_poly.type
_entity_poly.pdbx_seq_one_letter_code
_entity_poly.pdbx_strand_id
1 'polypeptide(L)'
;MSAGVAANLHPPRLPEAFLTAGPADYLLAFGLGLLLAGLIWWLIAPGLKRRPPRIPLRAAAQAARDLPPGEGMLALAALAAKRGVELTSAEQSALYAPDPGPAREALAARLSRRGGLR
;
A
#
# COMPACT_ATOMS: atom_id res chain seq x y z
N MET A 1 1.26 -48.44 -35.53
CA MET A 1 1.74 -47.61 -34.39
C MET A 1 1.02 -48.15 -33.16
N SER A 2 1.60 -48.64 -32.07
CA SER A 2 2.95 -48.53 -31.51
C SER A 2 3.01 -49.46 -30.28
N ALA A 3 3.28 -50.76 -30.47
CA ALA A 3 3.54 -51.70 -29.37
C ALA A 3 5.05 -51.89 -29.10
N GLY A 4 5.90 -51.61 -30.09
CA GLY A 4 7.36 -51.75 -29.98
C GLY A 4 8.10 -50.60 -29.28
N VAL A 5 7.42 -49.48 -29.00
CA VAL A 5 8.06 -48.32 -28.34
C VAL A 5 8.06 -48.46 -26.82
N ALA A 6 7.04 -49.10 -26.23
CA ALA A 6 6.96 -49.32 -24.79
C ALA A 6 8.00 -50.34 -24.28
N ALA A 7 8.41 -51.29 -25.12
CA ALA A 7 9.35 -52.36 -24.76
C ALA A 7 10.83 -51.93 -24.76
N ASN A 8 11.16 -50.79 -25.40
CA ASN A 8 12.53 -50.24 -25.46
C ASN A 8 12.75 -49.06 -24.52
N LEU A 9 11.75 -48.69 -23.73
CA LEU A 9 11.95 -47.74 -22.65
C LEU A 9 12.66 -48.49 -21.53
N HIS A 10 13.92 -48.12 -21.27
CA HIS A 10 14.59 -48.46 -20.01
C HIS A 10 13.58 -48.20 -18.88
N PRO A 11 13.41 -49.15 -17.92
CA PRO A 11 12.50 -48.92 -16.80
C PRO A 11 12.88 -47.56 -16.20
N PRO A 12 11.93 -46.62 -16.05
CA PRO A 12 12.23 -45.31 -15.50
C PRO A 12 12.82 -45.54 -14.10
N ARG A 13 14.16 -45.49 -14.02
CA ARG A 13 14.88 -45.61 -12.76
C ARG A 13 14.68 -44.29 -12.06
N LEU A 14 13.62 -44.22 -11.28
CA LEU A 14 13.46 -43.16 -10.29
C LEU A 14 14.71 -43.20 -9.41
N PRO A 15 15.36 -42.06 -9.14
CA PRO A 15 16.49 -42.01 -8.23
C PRO A 15 16.08 -42.66 -6.90
N GLU A 16 16.94 -43.44 -6.27
CA GLU A 16 16.59 -44.23 -5.08
C GLU A 16 15.97 -43.39 -3.94
N ALA A 17 16.32 -42.10 -3.88
CA ALA A 17 15.73 -41.12 -2.97
C ALA A 17 14.19 -41.00 -3.09
N PHE A 18 13.62 -41.27 -4.26
CA PHE A 18 12.18 -41.26 -4.51
C PHE A 18 11.49 -42.60 -4.19
N LEU A 19 12.25 -43.69 -4.06
CA LEU A 19 11.72 -45.01 -3.66
C LEU A 19 11.52 -45.10 -2.15
N THR A 20 12.29 -44.33 -1.37
CA THR A 20 12.19 -44.26 0.08
C THR A 20 11.23 -43.18 0.58
N ALA A 21 10.89 -42.21 -0.27
CA ALA A 21 10.01 -41.10 0.09
C ALA A 21 8.54 -41.51 -0.04
N GLY A 22 7.84 -41.54 1.09
CA GLY A 22 6.40 -41.78 1.14
C GLY A 22 5.58 -40.52 0.80
N PRO A 23 4.25 -40.66 0.59
CA PRO A 23 3.36 -39.52 0.38
C PRO A 23 3.41 -38.49 1.51
N ALA A 24 3.72 -38.92 2.73
CA ALA A 24 3.92 -38.05 3.89
C ALA A 24 5.12 -37.11 3.73
N ASP A 25 6.22 -37.58 3.13
CA ASP A 25 7.43 -36.79 2.94
C ASP A 25 7.19 -35.65 1.94
N TYR A 26 6.40 -35.90 0.89
CA TYR A 26 5.98 -34.86 -0.04
C TYR A 26 5.07 -33.83 0.62
N LEU A 27 4.15 -34.25 1.49
CA LEU A 27 3.30 -33.35 2.25
C LEU A 27 4.13 -32.46 3.19
N LEU A 28 5.13 -33.05 3.86
CA LEU A 28 6.04 -32.32 4.74
C LEU A 28 6.92 -31.34 3.97
N ALA A 29 7.51 -31.77 2.85
CA ALA A 29 8.32 -30.90 2.00
C ALA A 29 7.49 -29.73 1.44
N PHE A 30 6.25 -30.01 1.03
CA PHE A 30 5.32 -28.97 0.58
C PHE A 30 4.97 -27.99 1.70
N GLY A 31 4.60 -28.50 2.88
CA GLY A 31 4.28 -27.65 4.04
C GLY A 31 5.46 -26.80 4.48
N LEU A 32 6.67 -27.37 4.48
CA LEU A 32 7.90 -26.65 4.80
C LEU A 32 8.21 -25.57 3.75
N GLY A 33 8.02 -25.88 2.47
CA GLY A 33 8.14 -24.91 1.39
C GLY A 33 7.14 -23.76 1.52
N LEU A 34 5.90 -24.05 1.91
CA LEU A 34 4.86 -23.05 2.12
C LEU A 34 5.18 -22.13 3.30
N LEU A 35 5.68 -22.69 4.40
CA LEU A 35 6.14 -21.94 5.57
C LEU A 35 7.32 -21.02 5.21
N LEU A 36 8.30 -21.55 4.47
CA LEU A 36 9.46 -20.78 4.04
C LEU A 36 9.06 -19.65 3.09
N ALA A 37 8.18 -19.92 2.12
CA ALA A 37 7.65 -18.91 1.20
C ALA A 37 6.88 -17.81 1.95
N GLY A 38 6.07 -18.19 2.95
CA GLY A 38 5.37 -17.24 3.82
C GLY A 38 6.33 -16.35 4.63
N LEU A 39 7.40 -16.94 5.17
CA LEU A 39 8.44 -16.20 5.91
C LEU A 39 9.19 -15.21 5.02
N ILE A 40 9.59 -15.65 3.81
CA ILE A 40 10.22 -14.79 2.82
C ILE A 40 9.27 -13.65 2.43
N TRP A 41 8.00 -13.96 2.15
CA TRP A 41 7.01 -12.94 1.82
C TRP A 41 6.82 -11.95 2.96
N TRP A 42 6.72 -12.40 4.20
CA TRP A 42 6.61 -11.53 5.38
C TRP A 42 7.80 -10.58 5.52
N LEU A 43 9.01 -11.07 5.23
CA LEU A 43 10.24 -10.27 5.28
C LEU A 43 10.30 -9.20 4.18
N ILE A 44 9.85 -9.53 2.95
CA ILE A 44 9.95 -8.63 1.79
C ILE A 44 8.71 -7.72 1.67
N ALA A 45 7.55 -8.15 2.14
CA ALA A 45 6.29 -7.39 2.13
C ALA A 45 6.40 -5.94 2.66
N PRO A 46 7.10 -5.64 3.77
CA PRO A 46 7.27 -4.24 4.21
C PRO A 46 8.07 -3.39 3.21
N GLY A 47 9.00 -3.98 2.46
CA GLY A 47 9.76 -3.31 1.41
C GLY A 47 8.95 -3.10 0.12
N LEU A 48 8.03 -4.04 -0.20
CA LEU A 48 7.14 -3.93 -1.37
C LEU A 48 5.96 -2.99 -1.16
N LYS A 49 5.60 -2.68 0.09
CA LYS A 49 4.63 -1.63 0.39
C LYS A 49 5.23 -0.30 -0.08
N ARG A 50 4.94 0.08 -1.34
CA ARG A 50 5.17 1.40 -1.91
C ARG A 50 4.62 2.43 -0.91
N ARG A 51 5.51 2.99 -0.09
CA ARG A 51 5.15 4.16 0.71
C ARG A 51 4.84 5.25 -0.31
N PRO A 52 3.61 5.80 -0.36
CA PRO A 52 3.34 6.92 -1.22
C PRO A 52 4.36 8.02 -0.89
N PRO A 53 4.92 8.71 -1.90
CA PRO A 53 5.88 9.77 -1.65
C PRO A 53 5.26 10.73 -0.64
N ARG A 54 5.99 11.02 0.43
CA ARG A 54 5.57 11.96 1.46
C ARG A 54 5.60 13.35 0.84
N ILE A 55 4.51 13.75 0.17
CA ILE A 55 4.36 15.13 -0.30
C ILE A 55 4.43 16.02 0.96
N PRO A 56 5.36 16.99 1.01
CA PRO A 56 5.47 17.88 2.15
C PRO A 56 4.15 18.62 2.31
N LEU A 57 3.67 18.71 3.56
CA LEU A 57 2.34 19.27 3.87
C LEU A 57 2.17 20.68 3.30
N ARG A 58 3.27 21.44 3.23
CA ARG A 58 3.36 22.76 2.60
C ARG A 58 3.03 22.74 1.11
N ALA A 59 3.59 21.78 0.36
CA ALA A 59 3.29 21.64 -1.07
C ALA A 59 1.85 21.19 -1.30
N ALA A 60 1.32 20.29 -0.45
CA ALA A 60 -0.09 19.89 -0.53
C ALA A 60 -1.05 21.05 -0.20
N ALA A 61 -0.71 21.87 0.80
CA ALA A 61 -1.50 23.06 1.14
C ALA A 61 -1.41 24.14 0.07
N GLN A 62 -0.25 24.31 -0.59
CA GLN A 62 -0.09 25.23 -1.72
C GLN A 62 -0.90 24.76 -2.94
N ALA A 63 -0.80 23.49 -3.31
CA ALA A 63 -1.60 22.93 -4.40
C ALA A 63 -3.11 23.14 -4.16
N ALA A 64 -3.57 23.02 -2.91
CA ALA A 64 -4.97 23.30 -2.57
C ALA A 64 -5.36 24.78 -2.68
N ARG A 65 -4.42 25.74 -2.64
CA ARG A 65 -4.70 27.17 -2.89
C ARG A 65 -4.87 27.47 -4.38
N ASP A 66 -4.22 26.70 -5.24
CA ASP A 66 -4.29 26.87 -6.69
C ASP A 66 -5.62 26.35 -7.28
N LEU A 67 -6.40 25.60 -6.49
CA LEU A 67 -7.74 25.14 -6.86
C LEU A 67 -8.79 26.25 -6.71
N PRO A 68 -9.94 26.11 -7.42
CA PRO A 68 -11.12 26.95 -7.22
C PRO A 68 -11.50 27.08 -5.74
N PRO A 69 -12.12 28.20 -5.31
CA PRO A 69 -12.30 28.53 -3.89
C PRO A 69 -12.91 27.39 -3.06
N GLY A 70 -14.04 26.84 -3.53
CA GLY A 70 -14.74 25.73 -2.87
C GLY A 70 -13.95 24.43 -2.88
N GLU A 71 -13.36 24.06 -4.02
CA GLU A 71 -12.55 22.83 -4.14
C GLU A 71 -11.28 22.90 -3.28
N GLY A 72 -10.63 24.06 -3.24
CA GLY A 72 -9.45 24.30 -2.42
C GLY A 72 -9.74 24.21 -0.92
N MET A 73 -10.89 24.73 -0.48
CA MET A 73 -11.31 24.61 0.92
C MET A 73 -11.60 23.15 1.31
N LEU A 74 -12.28 22.39 0.44
CA LEU A 74 -12.50 20.96 0.63
C LEU A 74 -11.19 20.17 0.66
N ALA A 75 -10.26 20.48 -0.24
CA ALA A 75 -8.94 19.84 -0.27
C ALA A 75 -8.14 20.10 1.02
N LEU A 76 -8.19 21.33 1.55
CA LEU A 76 -7.57 21.67 2.83
C LEU A 76 -8.24 20.96 4.02
N ALA A 77 -9.57 20.85 4.03
CA ALA A 77 -10.29 20.13 5.06
C ALA A 77 -9.99 18.62 5.05
N ALA A 78 -9.92 18.01 3.85
CA ALA A 78 -9.51 16.62 3.69
C ALA A 78 -8.06 16.40 4.15
N LEU A 79 -7.17 17.37 3.87
CA LEU A 79 -5.80 17.34 4.33
C LEU A 79 -5.70 17.46 5.86
N ALA A 80 -6.53 18.29 6.48
CA ALA A 80 -6.64 18.44 7.92
C ALA A 80 -7.13 17.14 8.58
N ALA A 81 -8.19 16.52 8.05
CA ALA A 81 -8.75 15.25 8.54
C ALA A 81 -7.72 14.11 8.50
N LYS A 82 -6.98 13.96 7.38
CA LYS A 82 -5.90 12.97 7.24
C LYS A 82 -4.76 13.14 8.27
N ARG A 83 -4.66 14.32 8.89
CA ARG A 83 -3.62 14.66 9.88
C ARG A 83 -4.14 14.81 11.30
N GLY A 84 -5.43 14.56 11.54
CA GLY A 84 -6.05 14.76 12.85
C GLY A 84 -6.02 16.21 13.30
N VAL A 85 -6.11 17.16 12.37
CA VAL A 85 -6.25 18.59 12.68
C VAL A 85 -7.74 18.93 12.68
N GLU A 86 -8.24 19.38 13.82
CA GLU A 86 -9.63 19.81 13.94
C GLU A 86 -9.87 21.17 13.27
N LEU A 87 -11.02 21.27 12.62
CA LEU A 87 -11.51 22.50 12.00
C LEU A 87 -12.16 23.38 13.07
N THR A 88 -11.84 24.66 13.07
CA THR A 88 -12.55 25.66 13.89
C THR A 88 -13.97 25.85 13.38
N SER A 89 -14.87 26.41 14.21
CA SER A 89 -16.25 26.70 13.79
C SER A 89 -16.31 27.59 12.54
N ALA A 90 -15.44 28.60 12.44
CA ALA A 90 -15.33 29.46 11.27
C ALA A 90 -14.90 28.69 10.00
N GLU A 91 -13.96 27.76 10.12
CA GLU A 91 -13.51 26.91 9.01
C GLU A 91 -14.59 25.90 8.60
N GLN A 92 -15.36 25.37 9.55
CA GLN A 92 -16.49 24.48 9.27
C GLN A 92 -17.60 25.21 8.51
N SER A 93 -17.95 26.42 8.92
CA SER A 93 -18.93 27.25 8.20
C SER A 93 -18.45 27.61 6.79
N ALA A 94 -17.15 27.89 6.63
CA ALA A 94 -16.56 28.21 5.34
C ALA A 94 -16.57 27.03 4.35
N LEU A 95 -16.72 25.78 4.82
CA LEU A 95 -16.87 24.61 3.95
C LEU A 95 -18.13 24.67 3.08
N TYR A 96 -19.16 25.36 3.55
CA TYR A 96 -20.46 25.50 2.89
C TYR A 96 -20.67 26.90 2.30
N ALA A 97 -19.69 27.79 2.44
CA ALA A 97 -19.76 29.15 1.90
C ALA A 97 -19.45 29.14 0.39
N PRO A 98 -20.18 29.91 -0.43
CA PRO A 98 -19.86 30.08 -1.85
C PRO A 98 -18.46 30.64 -2.08
N ASP A 99 -18.02 31.51 -1.17
CA ASP A 99 -16.64 32.00 -1.10
C ASP A 99 -16.11 31.82 0.34
N PRO A 100 -15.21 30.85 0.57
CA PRO A 100 -14.60 30.61 1.87
C PRO A 100 -13.59 31.68 2.29
N GLY A 101 -13.17 32.56 1.38
CA GLY A 101 -12.35 33.75 1.63
C GLY A 101 -11.22 33.55 2.66
N PRO A 102 -11.23 34.31 3.78
CA PRO A 102 -10.13 34.33 4.76
C PRO A 102 -9.99 33.04 5.56
N ALA A 103 -11.06 32.26 5.72
CA ALA A 103 -11.01 30.99 6.45
C ALA A 103 -10.17 29.95 5.70
N ARG A 104 -10.21 29.97 4.36
CA ARG A 104 -9.35 29.14 3.51
C ARG A 104 -7.89 29.43 3.75
N GLU A 105 -7.53 30.71 3.80
CA GLU A 105 -6.15 31.16 4.00
C GLU A 105 -5.63 30.84 5.41
N ALA A 106 -6.48 31.05 6.43
CA ALA A 106 -6.17 30.71 7.81
C ALA A 106 -5.88 29.22 7.99
N LEU A 107 -6.70 28.35 7.40
CA LEU A 107 -6.51 26.90 7.44
C LEU A 107 -5.22 26.48 6.71
N ALA A 108 -4.97 27.02 5.51
CA ALA A 108 -3.75 26.74 4.76
C ALA A 108 -2.47 27.19 5.51
N ALA A 109 -2.49 28.36 6.13
CA ALA A 109 -1.39 28.87 6.94
C ALA A 109 -1.15 28.00 8.19
N ARG A 110 -2.23 27.56 8.85
CA ARG A 110 -2.17 26.69 10.04
C ARG A 110 -1.60 25.32 9.71
N LEU A 111 -2.04 24.71 8.60
CA LEU A 111 -1.48 23.44 8.12
C LEU A 111 0.00 23.59 7.72
N SER A 112 0.37 24.70 7.08
CA SER A 112 1.77 24.97 6.70
C SER A 112 2.70 25.12 7.92
N ARG A 113 2.25 25.84 8.97
CA ARG A 113 3.01 25.99 10.22
C ARG A 113 3.23 24.64 10.93
N ARG A 114 2.20 23.79 10.99
CA ARG A 114 2.29 22.47 11.63
C ARG A 114 3.12 21.48 10.81
N GLY A 115 3.19 21.68 9.50
CA GLY A 115 3.97 20.88 8.56
C GLY A 115 5.47 21.17 8.53
N GLY A 116 5.91 22.31 9.07
CA GLY A 116 7.33 22.71 9.16
C GLY A 116 8.03 22.33 10.47
N LEU A 117 7.30 21.76 11.44
CA LEU A 117 7.82 21.34 12.75
C LEU A 117 8.26 19.86 12.78
N ARG A 118 8.68 19.29 11.64
CA ARG A 118 9.17 17.90 11.57
C ARG A 118 10.37 17.75 10.68
#